data_AF-A0A381SX06-F1
#
_entry.id   AF-A0A381SX06-F1
#
_cell.length_a   1.000
_cell.length_b   1.000
_cell.length_c   1.000
_cell.angle_alpha   90.00
_cell.angle_beta   90.00
_cell.angle_gamma   90.00
#
_symmetry.space_group_name_H-M   'P 1'
#
loop_
_entity.id
_entity.type
_entity.pdbx_description
1 polymer ?
#
loop_
_entity_poly.entity_id
_entity_poly.type
_entity_poly.pdbx_seq_one_letter_code
_entity_poly.pdbx_strand_id
1 'polypeptide(L)' 'MPLFEIADLNGIDDKMTRGMAKKIFMAGKRAGKTRAEVIADLRAGLTEAGKLDDATNTILNKLESGN' A
#
# COMPACT_ATOMS: atom_id res chain seq x y z
N MET A 1 4.94 -7.06 13.64
CA MET A 1 5.03 -7.71 12.32
C MET A 1 6.05 -6.97 11.47
N PRO A 2 6.86 -7.67 10.66
CA PRO A 2 7.76 -7.02 9.72
C PRO A 2 6.99 -6.20 8.67
N LEU A 3 7.67 -5.24 8.04
CA LEU A 3 7.16 -4.56 6.86
C LEU A 3 6.98 -5.60 5.73
N PHE A 4 5.90 -5.46 4.96
CA PHE A 4 5.68 -6.30 3.77
C PHE A 4 6.66 -5.92 2.65
N GLU A 5 6.74 -6.75 1.61
CA GLU A 5 7.62 -6.50 0.48
C GLU A 5 6.90 -5.77 -0.66
N ILE A 6 7.67 -5.07 -1.50
CA ILE A 6 7.10 -4.33 -2.64
C ILE A 6 6.32 -5.26 -3.61
N ALA A 7 6.70 -6.53 -3.66
CA ALA A 7 6.05 -7.55 -4.49
C ALA A 7 4.62 -7.83 -4.04
N ASP A 8 4.29 -7.61 -2.76
CA ASP A 8 2.95 -7.85 -2.22
C ASP A 8 1.92 -6.85 -2.79
N LEU A 9 2.38 -5.72 -3.32
CA LEU A 9 1.54 -4.75 -4.05
C LEU A 9 1.23 -5.18 -5.49
N ASN A 10 1.78 -6.30 -5.98
CA ASN A 10 1.50 -6.78 -7.33
C ASN A 10 0.05 -7.24 -7.50
N GLY A 11 -0.65 -7.57 -6.41
CA GLY A 11 -2.07 -7.91 -6.43
C GLY A 11 -3.00 -6.76 -6.83
N ILE A 12 -2.50 -5.51 -6.87
CA ILE A 12 -3.25 -4.36 -7.39
C ILE A 12 -3.23 -4.44 -8.92
N ASP A 13 -4.39 -4.70 -9.52
CA ASP A 13 -4.54 -4.89 -10.97
C ASP A 13 -4.36 -3.58 -11.76
N ASP A 14 -4.97 -2.48 -11.29
CA ASP A 14 -4.84 -1.19 -11.94
C ASP A 14 -3.37 -0.72 -11.91
N LYS A 15 -2.77 -0.62 -13.10
CA LYS A 15 -1.34 -0.34 -13.26
C LYS A 15 -0.95 1.01 -12.64
N MET A 16 -1.84 2.01 -12.73
CA MET A 16 -1.60 3.33 -12.17
C MET A 16 -1.63 3.30 -10.64
N THR A 17 -2.67 2.72 -10.05
CA THR A 17 -2.84 2.52 -8.60
C THR A 17 -1.66 1.74 -8.02
N ARG A 18 -1.24 0.66 -8.69
CA ARG A 18 -0.06 -0.13 -8.28
C ARG A 18 1.22 0.70 -8.33
N GLY A 19 1.43 1.50 -9.38
CA GLY A 19 2.60 2.38 -9.49
C GLY A 19 2.67 3.40 -8.36
N MET A 20 1.53 4.01 -8.02
CA MET A 20 1.40 4.95 -6.91
C MET A 20 1.65 4.26 -5.56
N ALA A 21 1.02 3.11 -5.32
CA ALA A 21 1.22 2.33 -4.11
C ALA A 21 2.69 1.97 -3.90
N LYS A 22 3.39 1.51 -4.95
CA LYS A 22 4.83 1.20 -4.88
C LYS A 22 5.68 2.44 -4.58
N LYS A 23 5.31 3.61 -5.10
CA LYS A 23 6.00 4.88 -4.81
C LYS A 23 5.85 5.26 -3.34
N ILE A 24 4.63 5.19 -2.79
CA ILE A 24 4.35 5.47 -1.38
C ILE A 24 5.09 4.48 -0.48
N PHE A 25 5.02 3.18 -0.77
CA PHE A 25 5.75 2.14 -0.05
C PHE A 25 7.26 2.41 -0.01
N MET A 26 7.86 2.78 -1.14
CA MET A 26 9.29 3.07 -1.23
C MET A 26 9.70 4.30 -0.43
N ALA A 27 8.84 5.33 -0.38
CA ALA A 27 9.06 6.49 0.48
C ALA A 27 9.01 6.09 1.97
N GLY A 28 8.00 5.32 2.37
CA GLY A 28 7.85 4.84 3.75
C GLY A 28 8.99 3.92 4.19
N LYS A 29 9.39 2.95 3.35
CA LYS A 29 10.52 2.04 3.61
C LYS A 29 11.83 2.80 3.82
N ARG A 30 12.11 3.82 2.99
CA ARG A 30 13.32 4.68 3.14
C ARG A 30 13.26 5.56 4.38
N ALA A 31 12.07 5.99 4.78
CA ALA A 31 11.86 6.77 6.00
C ALA A 31 11.83 5.92 7.28
N GLY A 32 12.02 4.60 7.19
CA GLY A 32 11.99 3.71 8.35
C GLY A 32 10.60 3.55 8.98
N LYS A 33 9.53 3.84 8.22
CA LYS A 33 8.15 3.73 8.71
C LYS A 33 7.78 2.29 9.01
N THR A 34 6.96 2.12 10.04
CA THR A 34 6.36 0.85 10.42
C THR A 34 5.32 0.41 9.38
N ARG A 35 4.96 -0.88 9.42
CA ARG A 35 3.89 -1.45 8.58
C ARG A 35 2.60 -0.64 8.63
N ALA A 36 2.15 -0.29 9.84
CA ALA A 36 0.90 0.45 10.05
C ALA A 36 0.97 1.86 9.43
N GLU A 37 2.10 2.56 9.62
CA GLU A 37 2.30 3.89 9.03
C GLU A 37 2.34 3.83 7.50
N VAL A 38 3.02 2.84 6.91
CA VAL A 38 3.05 2.69 5.44
C VAL A 38 1.65 2.37 4.89
N ILE A 39 0.85 1.55 5.58
CA ILE A 39 -0.53 1.28 5.16
C ILE A 39 -1.42 2.51 5.30
N ALA A 40 -1.26 3.29 6.38
CA ALA A 40 -1.96 4.56 6.54
C ALA A 40 -1.63 5.53 5.40
N ASP A 41 -0.36 5.69 5.04
CA ASP A 41 0.08 6.51 3.90
C ASP A 41 -0.52 6.01 2.57
N LEU A 42 -0.56 4.69 2.37
CA LEU A 42 -1.14 4.09 1.16
C LEU A 42 -2.63 4.42 1.05
N ARG A 43 -3.39 4.25 2.14
CA ARG A 43 -4.81 4.59 2.17
C ARG A 43 -5.03 6.08 1.88
N ALA A 44 -4.27 6.95 2.54
CA ALA A 44 -4.38 8.40 2.34
C ALA A 44 -4.06 8.78 0.89
N GLY A 45 -2.88 8.40 0.37
CA GLY A 45 -2.44 8.79 -0.96
C GLY A 45 -3.28 8.21 -2.10
N LEU A 46 -3.84 7.01 -1.93
CA LEU A 46 -4.75 6.43 -2.92
C LEU A 46 -6.15 7.05 -2.84
N THR A 47 -6.63 7.42 -1.64
CA THR A 47 -7.91 8.13 -1.48
C THR A 47 -7.84 9.52 -2.10
N GLU A 48 -6.78 10.28 -1.83
CA GLU A 48 -6.55 11.61 -2.42
C GLU A 48 -6.49 11.55 -3.95
N ALA A 49 -5.97 10.46 -4.51
CA ALA A 49 -5.91 10.23 -5.94
C ALA A 49 -7.21 9.69 -6.56
N GLY A 50 -8.24 9.40 -5.75
CA GLY A 50 -9.47 8.74 -6.21
C GLY A 50 -9.25 7.32 -6.73
N LYS A 51 -8.25 6.61 -6.19
CA LYS A 51 -7.78 5.28 -6.61
C LYS A 51 -7.96 4.18 -5.56
N LEU A 52 -8.49 4.51 -4.38
CA LEU A 52 -8.79 3.50 -3.37
C LEU A 52 -10.16 2.87 -3.65
N ASP A 53 -10.17 1.81 -4.46
CA ASP A 53 -11.35 0.97 -4.69
C ASP A 53 -11.42 -0.23 -3.72
N ASP A 54 -12.53 -0.97 -3.75
CA ASP A 54 -12.76 -2.11 -2.86
C ASP A 54 -11.71 -3.23 -3.03
N ALA A 55 -11.25 -3.45 -4.26
CA ALA A 55 -10.23 -4.46 -4.57
C ALA A 55 -8.89 -4.08 -3.94
N THR A 56 -8.45 -2.84 -4.12
CA THR A 56 -7.24 -2.29 -3.52
C THR A 56 -7.33 -2.26 -2.00
N ASN A 57 -8.48 -1.85 -1.46
CA ASN A 57 -8.73 -1.83 -0.02
C ASN A 57 -8.63 -3.24 0.59
N THR A 58 -9.15 -4.26 -0.11
CA THR A 58 -9.05 -5.66 0.31
C THR A 58 -7.60 -6.13 0.39
N ILE A 59 -6.76 -5.73 -0.56
CA ILE A 59 -5.32 -6.05 -0.54
C ILE A 59 -4.66 -5.37 0.66
N LEU A 60 -4.92 -4.08 0.88
CA LEU A 60 -4.36 -3.35 2.03
C LEU A 60 -4.80 -3.97 3.37
N ASN A 61 -6.04 -4.45 3.49
CA ASN A 61 -6.52 -5.14 4.70
C ASN A 61 -5.76 -6.46 4.98
N LYS A 62 -5.47 -7.24 3.93
CA LYS A 62 -4.65 -8.48 4.07
C LYS A 62 -3.25 -8.16 4.54
N LEU A 63 -2.64 -7.12 3.93
CA LEU A 63 -1.36 -6.61 4.40
C LEU A 63 -1.47 -6.14 5.84
N GLU A 64 -2.46 -5.36 6.23
CA GLU A 64 -2.58 -4.89 7.62
C GLU A 64 -2.67 -6.03 8.64
N SER A 65 -3.41 -7.08 8.30
CA SER A 65 -3.63 -8.25 9.15
C SER A 65 -2.46 -9.23 9.19
N GLY A 66 -1.48 -9.10 8.29
CA GLY A 66 -0.31 -9.98 8.22
C GLY A 66 -0.58 -11.38 7.67
N ASN A 67 -1.67 -11.54 6.92
CA ASN A 67 -2.10 -12.80 6.30
C ASN A 67 -1.77 -12.86 4.81
#